data_AF-A0A257LZB2-F1
#
_entry.id   AF-A0A257LZB2-F1
#
_cell.length_a   1.000
_cell.length_b   1.000
_cell.length_c   1.000
_cell.angle_alpha   90.00
_cell.angle_beta   90.00
_cell.angle_gamma   90.00
#
_symmetry.space_group_name_H-M   'P 1'
#
loop_
_entity.id
_entity.type
_entity.pdbx_description
1 polymer ?
#
loop_
_entity_poly.entity_id
_entity_poly.type
_entity_poly.pdbx_seq_one_letter_code
_entity_poly.pdbx_strand_id
1 'polypeptide(L)'
;MFRPMMPTFVSRMLLLGVALLGPAAMAAEPTQIVFKNGRSVPLSALSLQGTNLVVTGEVEGYAAGQSFPFDSADHVYGERPEAVGQAIALLVSGKPAEAAKLLEPVLAAHQLTSKIPGNFWLEAAHAAIVANALDGKAPKADAIGKEISETRPGRGVDTFARLGKALLLPATTKIEERLEALKDFTTDDQPAAVAAYATFFTAKLLRDAKRDPEALESFLTVTGVYPTGNIFLNAAAEVNAADILSGLTRREEALALLTSASRNAKGTVLADEAKRRLDSLK
;
A
#
# COMPACT_ATOMS: atom_id res chain seq x y z
N MET A 1 46.83 -38.43 -60.47
CA MET A 1 45.58 -38.55 -59.70
C MET A 1 45.69 -37.58 -58.52
N PHE A 2 44.79 -36.58 -58.50
CA PHE A 2 44.36 -35.68 -57.41
C PHE A 2 45.33 -35.02 -56.39
N ARG A 3 45.33 -33.68 -56.54
CA ARG A 3 45.57 -32.49 -55.68
C ARG A 3 45.69 -32.56 -54.13
N PRO A 4 46.22 -31.46 -53.52
CA PRO A 4 46.71 -31.34 -52.13
C PRO A 4 45.67 -30.76 -51.15
N MET A 5 45.96 -30.79 -49.83
CA MET A 5 45.21 -29.99 -48.84
C MET A 5 46.03 -29.68 -47.57
N MET A 6 46.21 -28.39 -47.29
CA MET A 6 46.55 -27.83 -45.98
C MET A 6 45.42 -28.08 -44.96
N PRO A 7 45.71 -28.01 -43.64
CA PRO A 7 44.75 -27.48 -42.69
C PRO A 7 45.29 -26.21 -41.99
N THR A 8 44.61 -25.13 -42.34
CA THR A 8 44.18 -23.95 -41.59
C THR A 8 44.39 -23.93 -40.07
N PHE A 9 45.04 -22.86 -39.60
CA PHE A 9 44.98 -22.34 -38.24
C PHE A 9 43.54 -21.90 -37.90
N VAL A 10 43.00 -22.36 -36.77
CA VAL A 10 41.80 -21.79 -36.15
C VAL A 10 42.20 -21.16 -34.82
N SER A 11 42.24 -19.84 -34.80
CA SER A 11 42.47 -19.01 -33.62
C SER A 11 41.19 -18.99 -32.78
N ARG A 12 41.23 -19.52 -31.55
CA ARG A 12 40.15 -19.38 -30.56
C ARG A 12 40.36 -18.09 -29.78
N MET A 13 39.55 -17.09 -30.08
CA MET A 13 39.43 -15.85 -29.33
C MET A 13 38.65 -16.13 -28.03
N LEU A 14 39.32 -15.99 -26.88
CA LEU A 14 38.73 -16.13 -25.55
C LEU A 14 38.11 -14.78 -25.16
N LEU A 15 36.78 -14.69 -25.16
CA LEU A 15 36.04 -13.55 -24.61
C LEU A 15 35.93 -13.72 -23.08
N LEU A 16 36.70 -12.94 -22.33
CA LEU A 16 36.50 -12.77 -20.89
C LEU A 16 35.28 -11.87 -20.67
N GLY A 17 34.16 -12.47 -20.23
CA GLY A 17 33.01 -11.73 -19.74
C GLY A 17 33.29 -11.16 -18.35
N VAL A 18 33.40 -9.84 -18.25
CA VAL A 18 33.41 -9.13 -16.97
C VAL A 18 32.00 -9.22 -16.37
N ALA A 19 31.85 -10.02 -15.33
CA ALA A 19 30.63 -10.04 -14.53
C ALA A 19 30.53 -8.72 -13.75
N LEU A 20 29.60 -7.86 -14.17
CA LEU A 20 29.15 -6.72 -13.39
C LEU A 20 28.53 -7.24 -12.09
N LEU A 21 29.23 -7.05 -10.97
CA LEU A 21 28.69 -7.15 -9.63
C LEU A 21 27.65 -6.02 -9.45
N GLY A 22 26.40 -6.33 -9.73
CA GLY A 22 25.27 -5.50 -9.30
C GLY A 22 25.22 -5.44 -7.77
N PRO A 23 24.70 -4.35 -7.19
CA PRO A 23 24.49 -4.28 -5.75
C PRO A 23 23.57 -5.43 -5.33
N ALA A 24 24.00 -6.21 -4.36
CA ALA A 24 23.17 -7.20 -3.71
C ALA A 24 21.92 -6.47 -3.20
N ALA A 25 20.77 -6.74 -3.82
CA ALA A 25 19.50 -6.48 -3.18
C ALA A 25 19.56 -7.21 -1.85
N MET A 26 19.61 -6.48 -0.74
CA MET A 26 19.32 -7.06 0.56
C MET A 26 17.94 -7.69 0.41
N ALA A 27 17.89 -9.02 0.36
CA ALA A 27 16.63 -9.73 0.25
C ALA A 27 15.82 -9.33 1.48
N ALA A 28 14.68 -8.67 1.24
CA ALA A 28 13.70 -8.37 2.27
C ALA A 28 13.49 -9.62 3.13
N GLU A 29 13.52 -9.49 4.44
CA GLU A 29 13.34 -10.64 5.32
C GLU A 29 11.98 -11.30 5.00
N PRO A 30 11.97 -12.60 4.69
CA PRO A 30 10.75 -13.28 4.28
C PRO A 30 9.74 -13.21 5.42
N THR A 31 8.51 -12.80 5.11
CA THR A 31 7.44 -12.75 6.11
C THR A 31 7.27 -14.11 6.77
N GLN A 32 7.24 -14.14 8.09
CA GLN A 32 7.17 -15.34 8.90
C GLN A 32 6.09 -15.22 9.97
N ILE A 33 5.49 -16.36 10.33
CA ILE A 33 4.60 -16.47 11.48
C ILE A 33 5.47 -16.90 12.67
N VAL A 34 5.44 -16.10 13.73
CA VAL A 34 6.07 -16.41 15.01
C VAL A 34 5.04 -17.09 15.89
N PHE A 35 5.39 -18.24 16.44
CA PHE A 35 4.55 -19.02 17.33
C PHE A 35 4.87 -18.67 18.80
N LYS A 36 3.91 -18.93 19.70
CA LYS A 36 4.04 -18.68 21.15
C LYS A 36 5.22 -19.41 21.82
N ASN A 37 5.76 -20.44 21.17
CA ASN A 37 6.95 -21.15 21.62
C ASN A 37 8.28 -20.47 21.19
N GLY A 38 8.20 -19.28 20.59
CA GLY A 38 9.34 -18.50 20.11
C GLY A 38 9.93 -18.98 18.79
N ARG A 39 9.35 -20.01 18.16
CA ARG A 39 9.82 -20.50 16.87
C ARG A 39 9.07 -19.80 15.74
N SER A 40 9.73 -19.67 14.58
CA SER A 40 9.16 -18.99 13.40
C SER A 40 9.14 -19.91 12.20
N VAL A 41 8.15 -19.76 11.33
CA VAL A 41 8.09 -20.45 10.03
C VAL A 41 7.77 -19.42 8.94
N PRO A 42 8.48 -19.45 7.79
CA PRO A 42 8.16 -18.60 6.64
C PRO A 42 6.72 -18.81 6.17
N LEU A 43 6.03 -17.71 5.85
CA LEU A 43 4.65 -17.73 5.39
C LEU A 43 4.46 -18.58 4.12
N SER A 44 5.43 -18.52 3.20
CA SER A 44 5.43 -19.30 1.96
C SER A 44 5.49 -20.82 2.16
N ALA A 45 5.93 -21.27 3.34
CA ALA A 45 6.04 -22.67 3.69
C ALA A 45 4.85 -23.18 4.54
N LEU A 46 3.78 -22.40 4.65
CA LEU A 46 2.60 -22.74 5.44
C LEU A 46 1.33 -22.80 4.59
N SER A 47 0.43 -23.69 5.01
CA SER A 47 -0.94 -23.76 4.50
C SER A 47 -1.92 -23.94 5.65
N LEU A 48 -3.17 -23.51 5.46
CA LEU A 48 -4.25 -23.80 6.41
C LEU A 48 -4.90 -25.13 6.06
N GLN A 49 -4.89 -26.08 6.99
CA GLN A 49 -5.65 -27.34 6.88
C GLN A 49 -6.58 -27.46 8.10
N GLY A 50 -7.87 -27.24 7.87
CA GLY A 50 -8.86 -27.14 8.96
C GLY A 50 -8.51 -25.98 9.88
N THR A 51 -8.24 -26.28 11.15
CA THR A 51 -7.88 -25.30 12.19
C THR A 51 -6.37 -25.19 12.41
N ASN A 52 -5.55 -25.82 11.58
CA ASN A 52 -4.11 -25.94 11.80
C ASN A 52 -3.30 -25.32 10.65
N LEU A 53 -2.18 -24.71 11.02
CA LEU A 53 -1.11 -24.28 10.13
C LEU A 53 -0.18 -25.47 9.88
N VAL A 54 -0.11 -25.94 8.64
CA VAL A 54 0.69 -27.10 8.24
C VAL A 54 1.86 -26.66 7.38
N VAL A 55 3.05 -27.11 7.76
CA VAL A 55 4.29 -26.88 7.02
C VAL A 55 4.27 -27.69 5.73
N THR A 56 4.34 -27.01 4.58
CA THR A 56 4.16 -27.62 3.25
C THR A 56 5.44 -28.17 2.63
N GLY A 57 6.61 -27.83 3.19
CA GLY A 57 7.92 -28.28 2.70
C GLY A 57 8.95 -28.40 3.80
N GLU A 58 10.19 -28.73 3.43
CA GLU A 58 11.31 -28.73 4.39
C GLU A 58 11.68 -27.28 4.73
N VAL A 59 11.55 -26.94 6.01
CA VAL A 59 11.99 -25.67 6.57
C VAL A 59 12.98 -26.01 7.68
N GLU A 60 14.06 -25.25 7.82
CA GLU A 60 15.08 -25.52 8.84
C GLU A 60 14.45 -25.68 10.24
N GLY A 61 14.65 -26.84 10.85
CA GLY A 61 14.08 -27.20 12.16
C GLY A 61 12.66 -27.78 12.14
N TYR A 62 11.99 -27.89 10.98
CA TYR A 62 10.62 -28.41 10.87
C TYR A 62 10.52 -29.55 9.85
N ALA A 63 9.68 -30.52 10.16
CA ALA A 63 9.35 -31.59 9.22
C ALA A 63 8.20 -31.14 8.30
N ALA A 64 8.25 -31.53 7.02
CA ALA A 64 7.11 -31.38 6.12
C ALA A 64 5.89 -32.14 6.70
N GLY A 65 4.72 -31.52 6.67
CA GLY A 65 3.50 -32.04 7.29
C GLY A 65 3.37 -31.76 8.78
N GLN A 66 4.37 -31.13 9.41
CA GLN A 66 4.26 -30.68 10.80
C GLN A 66 3.10 -29.68 10.93
N SER A 67 2.25 -29.91 11.93
CA SER A 67 1.01 -29.18 12.12
C SER A 67 1.03 -28.40 13.43
N PHE A 68 0.61 -27.15 13.37
CA PHE A 68 0.49 -26.24 14.50
C PHE A 68 -0.95 -25.75 14.61
N PRO A 69 -1.58 -25.75 15.80
CA PRO A 69 -2.87 -25.10 15.99
C PRO A 69 -2.80 -23.63 15.57
N PHE A 70 -3.80 -23.11 14.87
CA PHE A 70 -3.80 -21.70 14.43
C PHE A 70 -3.62 -20.73 15.61
N ASP A 71 -4.25 -21.03 16.76
CA ASP A 71 -4.17 -20.24 17.99
C ASP A 71 -2.78 -20.25 18.66
N SER A 72 -1.85 -21.06 18.16
CA SER A 72 -0.45 -21.04 18.60
C SER A 72 0.37 -19.95 17.91
N ALA A 73 -0.15 -19.34 16.84
CA ALA A 73 0.45 -18.16 16.23
C ALA A 73 0.34 -16.96 17.17
N ASP A 74 1.46 -16.26 17.37
CA ASP A 74 1.54 -15.08 18.23
C ASP A 74 1.45 -13.81 17.40
N HIS A 75 2.35 -13.63 16.43
CA HIS A 75 2.35 -12.48 15.53
C HIS A 75 3.01 -12.80 14.18
N VAL A 76 2.80 -11.92 13.21
CA VAL A 76 3.54 -11.89 11.95
C VAL A 76 4.77 -11.01 12.10
N TYR A 77 5.92 -11.51 11.65
CA TYR A 77 7.17 -10.76 11.57
C TYR A 77 7.66 -10.69 10.13
N GLY A 78 8.31 -9.59 9.77
CA GLY A 78 8.95 -9.39 8.48
C GLY A 78 8.79 -7.95 8.00
N GLU A 79 9.25 -7.68 6.80
CA GLU A 79 9.09 -6.37 6.19
C GLU A 79 7.67 -6.15 5.65
N ARG A 80 7.16 -4.94 5.81
CA ARG A 80 5.89 -4.51 5.19
C ARG A 80 6.03 -4.61 3.67
N PRO A 81 5.13 -5.30 2.95
CA PRO A 81 5.24 -5.45 1.50
C PRO A 81 5.30 -4.10 0.80
N GLU A 82 6.35 -3.86 -0.01
CA GLU A 82 6.58 -2.58 -0.69
C GLU A 82 5.39 -2.16 -1.56
N ALA A 83 4.74 -3.15 -2.18
CA ALA A 83 3.55 -2.98 -3.01
C ALA A 83 2.40 -2.25 -2.29
N VAL A 84 2.27 -2.38 -0.96
CA VAL A 84 1.22 -1.67 -0.20
C VAL A 84 1.48 -0.16 -0.22
N GLY A 85 2.72 0.27 0.02
CA GLY A 85 3.09 1.69 -0.03
C GLY A 85 2.91 2.28 -1.44
N GLN A 86 3.38 1.57 -2.46
CA GLN A 86 3.21 1.98 -3.85
C GLN A 86 1.74 2.04 -4.27
N ALA A 87 0.92 1.06 -3.86
CA ALA A 87 -0.51 1.04 -4.15
C ALA A 87 -1.23 2.23 -3.51
N ILE A 88 -0.94 2.55 -2.24
CA ILE A 88 -1.53 3.72 -1.58
C ILE A 88 -1.09 5.00 -2.29
N ALA A 89 0.17 5.12 -2.70
CA ALA A 89 0.65 6.27 -3.47
C ALA A 89 -0.07 6.41 -4.83
N LEU A 90 -0.33 5.31 -5.54
CA LEU A 90 -1.12 5.31 -6.78
C LEU A 90 -2.57 5.71 -6.52
N LEU A 91 -3.18 5.15 -5.47
CA LEU A 91 -4.55 5.41 -5.05
C LEU A 91 -4.81 6.90 -4.85
N VAL A 92 -3.98 7.55 -4.03
CA VAL A 92 -4.12 8.97 -3.68
C VAL A 92 -3.68 9.90 -4.81
N SER A 93 -2.96 9.37 -5.80
CA SER A 93 -2.61 10.06 -7.05
C SER A 93 -3.67 9.91 -8.14
N GLY A 94 -4.84 9.35 -7.82
CA GLY A 94 -5.96 9.22 -8.77
C GLY A 94 -5.87 8.01 -9.69
N LYS A 95 -5.11 6.97 -9.31
CA LYS A 95 -4.97 5.72 -10.06
C LYS A 95 -5.49 4.50 -9.29
N PRO A 96 -6.78 4.49 -8.90
CA PRO A 96 -7.33 3.43 -8.05
C PRO A 96 -7.30 2.05 -8.70
N ALA A 97 -7.49 1.95 -10.02
CA ALA A 97 -7.39 0.68 -10.74
C ALA A 97 -5.98 0.06 -10.72
N GLU A 98 -4.94 0.88 -10.85
CA GLU A 98 -3.54 0.44 -10.77
C GLU A 98 -3.20 0.02 -9.33
N ALA A 99 -3.65 0.80 -8.34
CA ALA A 99 -3.50 0.45 -6.92
C ALA A 99 -4.13 -0.90 -6.58
N ALA A 100 -5.37 -1.15 -7.02
CA ALA A 100 -6.06 -2.42 -6.79
C ALA A 100 -5.28 -3.61 -7.37
N LYS A 101 -4.71 -3.48 -8.58
CA LYS A 101 -3.90 -4.53 -9.20
C LYS A 101 -2.63 -4.85 -8.40
N LEU A 102 -1.98 -3.86 -7.80
CA LEU A 102 -0.81 -4.08 -6.95
C LEU A 102 -1.17 -4.77 -5.62
N LEU A 103 -2.39 -4.54 -5.12
CA LEU A 103 -2.84 -5.10 -3.84
C LEU A 103 -3.32 -6.55 -3.95
N GLU A 104 -3.89 -6.95 -5.10
CA GLU A 104 -4.36 -8.33 -5.33
C GLU A 104 -3.35 -9.43 -4.95
N PRO A 105 -2.08 -9.40 -5.41
CA PRO A 105 -1.10 -10.42 -5.02
C PRO A 105 -0.74 -10.36 -3.52
N VAL A 106 -0.76 -9.17 -2.90
CA VAL A 106 -0.49 -9.03 -1.45
C VAL A 106 -1.61 -9.65 -0.64
N LEU A 107 -2.87 -9.40 -1.03
CA LEU A 107 -4.04 -9.99 -0.37
C LEU A 107 -4.01 -11.51 -0.45
N ALA A 108 -3.70 -12.07 -1.62
CA ALA A 108 -3.59 -13.51 -1.81
C ALA A 108 -2.45 -14.12 -0.97
N ALA A 109 -1.26 -13.51 -1.01
CA ALA A 109 -0.09 -14.02 -0.30
C ALA A 109 -0.25 -13.96 1.23
N HIS A 110 -0.92 -12.93 1.75
CA HIS A 110 -1.06 -12.71 3.20
C HIS A 110 -2.40 -13.18 3.76
N GLN A 111 -3.31 -13.76 2.95
CA GLN A 111 -4.64 -14.18 3.39
C GLN A 111 -4.62 -15.08 4.63
N LEU A 112 -3.65 -16.01 4.67
CA LEU A 112 -3.44 -16.93 5.80
C LEU A 112 -3.22 -16.20 7.13
N THR A 113 -2.62 -15.01 7.07
CA THR A 113 -2.27 -14.21 8.25
C THR A 113 -3.35 -13.24 8.69
N SER A 114 -4.47 -13.15 7.98
CA SER A 114 -5.54 -12.15 8.21
C SER A 114 -6.05 -12.09 9.67
N LYS A 115 -6.05 -13.23 10.37
CA LYS A 115 -6.45 -13.37 11.78
C LYS A 115 -5.30 -13.31 12.80
N ILE A 116 -4.05 -13.23 12.36
CA ILE A 116 -2.86 -13.21 13.22
C ILE A 116 -2.46 -11.76 13.51
N PRO A 117 -2.17 -11.38 14.77
CA PRO A 117 -1.67 -10.05 15.10
C PRO A 117 -0.44 -9.62 14.27
N GLY A 118 -0.33 -8.33 13.96
CA GLY A 118 0.81 -7.79 13.19
C GLY A 118 0.76 -8.07 11.69
N ASN A 119 -0.34 -8.65 11.16
CA ASN A 119 -0.42 -8.97 9.74
C ASN A 119 -0.45 -7.74 8.83
N PHE A 120 0.17 -7.89 7.65
CA PHE A 120 0.12 -6.90 6.57
C PHE A 120 -1.13 -7.01 5.71
N TRP A 121 -1.92 -8.08 5.87
CA TRP A 121 -3.13 -8.31 5.08
C TRP A 121 -4.19 -7.24 5.35
N LEU A 122 -4.39 -6.84 6.61
CA LEU A 122 -5.43 -5.85 6.95
C LEU A 122 -5.17 -4.50 6.28
N GLU A 123 -3.93 -4.00 6.36
CA GLU A 123 -3.59 -2.71 5.74
C GLU A 123 -3.81 -2.75 4.23
N ALA A 124 -3.39 -3.85 3.58
CA ALA A 124 -3.64 -4.07 2.16
C ALA A 124 -5.15 -4.14 1.85
N ALA A 125 -5.95 -4.81 2.70
CA ALA A 125 -7.40 -4.95 2.55
C ALA A 125 -8.12 -3.60 2.68
N HIS A 126 -7.73 -2.79 3.67
CA HIS A 126 -8.24 -1.42 3.85
C HIS A 126 -7.92 -0.54 2.64
N ALA A 127 -6.68 -0.55 2.14
CA ALA A 127 -6.31 0.17 0.93
C ALA A 127 -7.07 -0.35 -0.32
N ALA A 128 -7.30 -1.66 -0.40
CA ALA A 128 -8.00 -2.28 -1.52
C ALA A 128 -9.50 -1.97 -1.52
N ILE A 129 -10.14 -1.84 -0.36
CA ILE A 129 -11.52 -1.34 -0.25
C ILE A 129 -11.61 0.06 -0.84
N VAL A 130 -10.74 0.97 -0.41
CA VAL A 130 -10.73 2.36 -0.90
C VAL A 130 -10.46 2.41 -2.39
N ALA A 131 -9.48 1.64 -2.88
CA ALA A 131 -9.16 1.56 -4.31
C ALA A 131 -10.33 1.04 -5.15
N ASN A 132 -10.95 -0.08 -4.75
CA ASN A 132 -12.09 -0.61 -5.49
C ASN A 132 -13.32 0.30 -5.41
N ALA A 133 -13.54 1.00 -4.29
CA ALA A 133 -14.60 1.98 -4.16
C ALA A 133 -14.44 3.14 -5.15
N LEU A 134 -13.26 3.75 -5.20
CA LEU A 134 -12.99 4.88 -6.12
C LEU A 134 -12.96 4.47 -7.59
N ASP A 135 -12.66 3.19 -7.88
CA ASP A 135 -12.74 2.63 -9.22
C ASP A 135 -14.16 2.16 -9.60
N GLY A 136 -15.17 2.41 -8.75
CA GLY A 136 -16.56 2.02 -8.98
C GLY A 136 -16.84 0.52 -8.88
N LYS A 137 -15.91 -0.27 -8.36
CA LYS A 137 -16.00 -1.73 -8.22
C LYS A 137 -16.63 -2.12 -6.89
N ALA A 138 -17.88 -1.70 -6.67
CA ALA A 138 -18.63 -1.99 -5.45
C ALA A 138 -18.59 -3.47 -5.02
N PRO A 139 -18.81 -4.46 -5.92
CA PRO A 139 -18.80 -5.87 -5.53
C PRO A 139 -17.46 -6.34 -4.96
N LYS A 140 -16.33 -5.80 -5.46
CA LYS A 140 -15.00 -6.14 -4.93
C LYS A 140 -14.76 -5.50 -3.56
N ALA A 141 -15.14 -4.23 -3.40
CA ALA A 141 -15.03 -3.54 -2.11
C ALA A 141 -15.87 -4.25 -1.02
N ASP A 142 -17.12 -4.63 -1.35
CA ASP A 142 -17.99 -5.36 -0.44
C ASP A 142 -17.45 -6.75 -0.10
N ALA A 143 -16.90 -7.48 -1.08
CA ALA A 143 -16.30 -8.79 -0.85
C ALA A 143 -15.13 -8.73 0.16
N ILE A 144 -14.23 -7.75 0.00
CA ILE A 144 -13.11 -7.54 0.93
C ILE A 144 -13.62 -7.13 2.32
N GLY A 145 -14.61 -6.23 2.40
CA GLY A 145 -15.22 -5.84 3.68
C GLY A 145 -15.87 -7.02 4.42
N LYS A 146 -16.51 -7.94 3.66
CA LYS A 146 -17.05 -9.19 4.20
C LYS A 146 -15.93 -10.08 4.75
N GLU A 147 -14.85 -10.25 4.00
CA GLU A 147 -13.70 -11.06 4.41
C GLU A 147 -13.08 -10.52 5.71
N ILE A 148 -12.89 -9.19 5.84
CA ILE A 148 -12.44 -8.58 7.09
C ILE A 148 -13.37 -8.95 8.25
N SER A 149 -14.69 -8.87 8.04
CA SER A 149 -15.68 -9.20 9.07
C SER A 149 -15.62 -10.67 9.48
N GLU A 150 -15.41 -11.58 8.53
CA GLU A 150 -15.23 -13.02 8.78
C GLU A 150 -13.92 -13.33 9.53
N THR A 151 -12.88 -12.52 9.34
CA THR A 151 -11.61 -12.65 10.07
C THR A 151 -11.68 -12.07 11.48
N ARG A 152 -12.67 -11.23 11.79
CA ARG A 152 -12.81 -10.50 13.06
C ARG A 152 -14.24 -10.52 13.59
N PRO A 153 -14.76 -11.70 13.95
CA PRO A 153 -16.14 -11.82 14.40
C PRO A 153 -16.40 -10.98 15.66
N GLY A 154 -17.60 -10.39 15.75
CA GLY A 154 -18.05 -9.62 16.92
C GLY A 154 -17.60 -8.16 16.96
N ARG A 155 -16.84 -7.66 15.97
CA ARG A 155 -16.38 -6.26 15.92
C ARG A 155 -17.29 -5.30 15.14
N GLY A 156 -18.48 -5.74 14.74
CA GLY A 156 -19.38 -4.97 13.89
C GLY A 156 -18.83 -4.82 12.46
N VAL A 157 -19.42 -3.91 11.69
CA VAL A 157 -18.97 -3.61 10.32
C VAL A 157 -17.66 -2.82 10.40
N ASP A 158 -16.64 -3.29 9.69
CA ASP A 158 -15.34 -2.61 9.62
C ASP A 158 -15.50 -1.17 9.08
N THR A 159 -14.81 -0.22 9.72
CA THR A 159 -14.96 1.20 9.39
C THR A 159 -14.46 1.53 7.98
N PHE A 160 -13.44 0.85 7.46
CA PHE A 160 -13.03 1.02 6.06
C PHE A 160 -14.08 0.46 5.09
N ALA A 161 -14.79 -0.60 5.45
CA ALA A 161 -15.92 -1.08 4.64
C ALA A 161 -17.05 -0.03 4.57
N ARG A 162 -17.34 0.66 5.69
CA ARG A 162 -18.28 1.80 5.71
C ARG A 162 -17.76 2.98 4.88
N LEU A 163 -16.48 3.33 5.02
CA LEU A 163 -15.85 4.41 4.24
C LEU A 163 -15.89 4.10 2.73
N GLY A 164 -15.61 2.86 2.33
CA GLY A 164 -15.72 2.42 0.95
C GLY A 164 -17.11 2.67 0.35
N LYS A 165 -18.18 2.44 1.13
CA LYS A 165 -19.55 2.74 0.70
C LYS A 165 -19.79 4.24 0.51
N ALA A 166 -19.25 5.09 1.38
CA ALA A 166 -19.33 6.54 1.20
C ALA A 166 -18.58 7.02 -0.05
N LEU A 167 -17.42 6.42 -0.35
CA LEU A 167 -16.61 6.75 -1.53
C LEU A 167 -17.20 6.24 -2.85
N LEU A 168 -18.13 5.28 -2.80
CA LEU A 168 -18.82 4.73 -3.98
C LEU A 168 -19.92 5.65 -4.54
N LEU A 169 -20.20 6.78 -3.89
CA LEU A 169 -21.20 7.73 -4.39
C LEU A 169 -20.82 8.19 -5.82
N PRO A 170 -21.74 8.07 -6.80
CA PRO A 170 -21.48 8.45 -8.17
C PRO A 170 -20.96 9.88 -8.30
N ALA A 171 -20.12 10.12 -9.32
CA ALA A 171 -19.65 11.48 -9.61
C ALA A 171 -20.78 12.45 -9.99
N THR A 172 -21.95 11.92 -10.39
CA THR A 172 -23.18 12.70 -10.67
C THR A 172 -23.92 13.12 -9.40
N THR A 173 -23.61 12.54 -8.23
CA THR A 173 -24.14 12.95 -6.95
C THR A 173 -23.65 14.35 -6.60
N LYS A 174 -24.53 15.19 -6.04
CA LYS A 174 -24.19 16.55 -5.64
C LYS A 174 -23.00 16.54 -4.67
N ILE A 175 -22.13 17.52 -4.78
CA ILE A 175 -20.93 17.57 -3.94
C ILE A 175 -21.28 17.63 -2.46
N GLU A 176 -22.32 18.37 -2.08
CA GLU A 176 -22.76 18.49 -0.69
C GLU A 176 -23.15 17.14 -0.09
N GLU A 177 -23.81 16.29 -0.86
CA GLU A 177 -24.18 14.93 -0.45
C GLU A 177 -22.95 14.03 -0.30
N ARG A 178 -21.95 14.19 -1.18
CA ARG A 178 -20.68 13.45 -1.10
C ARG A 178 -19.84 13.90 0.09
N LEU A 179 -19.84 15.19 0.42
CA LEU A 179 -19.16 15.74 1.60
C LEU A 179 -19.84 15.26 2.89
N GLU A 180 -21.17 15.31 2.95
CA GLU A 180 -21.91 14.84 4.14
C GLU A 180 -21.67 13.34 4.38
N ALA A 181 -21.59 12.53 3.32
CA ALA A 181 -21.28 11.10 3.44
C ALA A 181 -19.89 10.81 4.03
N LEU A 182 -18.93 11.73 3.91
CA LEU A 182 -17.57 11.57 4.47
C LEU A 182 -17.42 12.14 5.89
N LYS A 183 -18.36 12.97 6.33
CA LYS A 183 -18.28 13.72 7.58
C LYS A 183 -18.21 12.82 8.82
N ASP A 184 -19.03 11.77 8.85
CA ASP A 184 -19.06 10.77 9.93
C ASP A 184 -17.74 10.00 10.11
N PHE A 185 -16.82 10.11 9.15
CA PHE A 185 -15.52 9.45 9.19
C PHE A 185 -14.40 10.36 9.71
N THR A 186 -14.70 11.63 10.00
CA THR A 186 -13.72 12.66 10.43
C THR A 186 -13.86 13.06 11.89
N THR A 187 -14.66 12.32 12.66
CA THR A 187 -14.91 12.55 14.08
C THR A 187 -13.86 11.86 14.97
N ASP A 188 -13.72 12.35 16.20
CA ASP A 188 -12.68 11.90 17.16
C ASP A 188 -12.79 10.41 17.58
N ASP A 189 -13.94 9.77 17.34
CA ASP A 189 -14.17 8.35 17.62
C ASP A 189 -13.67 7.41 16.50
N GLN A 190 -13.23 7.97 15.37
CA GLN A 190 -12.74 7.19 14.23
C GLN A 190 -11.25 6.85 14.36
N PRO A 191 -10.81 5.68 13.85
CA PRO A 191 -9.40 5.39 13.73
C PRO A 191 -8.68 6.45 12.89
N ALA A 192 -7.48 6.89 13.32
CA ALA A 192 -6.72 7.94 12.62
C ALA A 192 -6.51 7.66 11.13
N ALA A 193 -6.33 6.40 10.72
CA ALA A 193 -6.21 6.03 9.31
C ALA A 193 -7.51 6.30 8.52
N VAL A 194 -8.68 5.96 9.08
CA VAL A 194 -9.98 6.22 8.46
C VAL A 194 -10.20 7.72 8.32
N ALA A 195 -9.97 8.47 9.40
CA ALA A 195 -10.14 9.92 9.41
C ALA A 195 -9.21 10.59 8.40
N ALA A 196 -7.95 10.16 8.32
CA ALA A 196 -7.02 10.67 7.33
C ALA A 196 -7.53 10.44 5.88
N TYR A 197 -8.01 9.23 5.55
CA TYR A 197 -8.54 8.95 4.21
C TYR A 197 -9.79 9.77 3.91
N ALA A 198 -10.73 9.86 4.85
CA ALA A 198 -11.94 10.65 4.71
C ALA A 198 -11.61 12.13 4.50
N THR A 199 -10.76 12.71 5.34
CA THR A 199 -10.31 14.10 5.23
C THR A 199 -9.58 14.36 3.90
N PHE A 200 -8.72 13.43 3.45
CA PHE A 200 -8.04 13.56 2.17
C PHE A 200 -9.02 13.59 0.98
N PHE A 201 -10.01 12.70 0.95
CA PHE A 201 -10.99 12.70 -0.13
C PHE A 201 -11.98 13.86 -0.04
N THR A 202 -12.33 14.32 1.16
CA THR A 202 -13.04 15.59 1.37
C THR A 202 -12.25 16.75 0.75
N ALA A 203 -10.96 16.85 1.00
CA ALA A 203 -10.09 17.88 0.42
C ALA A 203 -10.07 17.82 -1.12
N LYS A 204 -10.01 16.62 -1.69
CA LYS A 204 -10.09 16.41 -3.14
C LYS A 204 -11.42 16.88 -3.73
N LEU A 205 -12.55 16.56 -3.10
CA LEU A 205 -13.87 17.04 -3.52
C LEU A 205 -13.96 18.56 -3.48
N LEU A 206 -13.51 19.18 -2.39
CA LEU A 206 -13.50 20.64 -2.22
C LEU A 206 -12.65 21.31 -3.31
N ARG A 207 -11.47 20.76 -3.60
CA ARG A 207 -10.58 21.26 -4.66
C ARG A 207 -11.23 21.15 -6.04
N ASP A 208 -11.87 20.03 -6.35
CA ASP A 208 -12.56 19.83 -7.62
C ASP A 208 -13.72 20.83 -7.80
N ALA A 209 -14.39 21.22 -6.70
CA ALA A 209 -15.40 22.28 -6.67
C ALA A 209 -14.84 23.71 -6.50
N LYS A 210 -13.53 23.92 -6.67
CA LYS A 210 -12.88 25.23 -6.60
C LYS A 210 -13.00 25.93 -5.24
N ARG A 211 -13.18 25.15 -4.17
CA ARG A 211 -13.19 25.61 -2.77
C ARG A 211 -11.79 25.47 -2.17
N ASP A 212 -10.80 26.10 -2.82
CA ASP A 212 -9.37 25.92 -2.51
C ASP A 212 -8.98 26.26 -1.05
N PRO A 213 -9.54 27.29 -0.38
CA PRO A 213 -9.24 27.53 1.04
C PRO A 213 -9.61 26.35 1.94
N GLU A 214 -10.79 25.78 1.74
CA GLU A 214 -11.31 24.65 2.52
C GLU A 214 -10.58 23.34 2.18
N ALA A 215 -10.23 23.17 0.90
CA ALA A 215 -9.39 22.08 0.45
C ALA A 215 -8.00 22.13 1.09
N LEU A 216 -7.38 23.32 1.15
CA LEU A 216 -6.08 23.52 1.79
C LEU A 216 -6.14 23.17 3.28
N GLU A 217 -7.15 23.69 4.00
CA GLU A 217 -7.36 23.36 5.41
C GLU A 217 -7.49 21.83 5.61
N SER A 218 -8.28 21.17 4.77
CA SER A 218 -8.47 19.73 4.84
C SER A 218 -7.17 18.96 4.54
N PHE A 219 -6.38 19.36 3.53
CA PHE A 219 -5.09 18.72 3.27
C PHE A 219 -4.09 18.92 4.42
N LEU A 220 -4.02 20.10 5.02
CA LEU A 220 -3.18 20.35 6.19
C LEU A 220 -3.69 19.60 7.44
N THR A 221 -4.99 19.34 7.53
CA THR A 221 -5.58 18.55 8.62
C THR A 221 -5.10 17.10 8.57
N VAL A 222 -4.96 16.50 7.37
CA VAL A 222 -4.42 15.14 7.22
C VAL A 222 -3.05 15.02 7.90
N THR A 223 -2.17 16.00 7.69
CA THR A 223 -0.80 15.96 8.20
C THR A 223 -0.69 16.45 9.65
N GLY A 224 -1.48 17.45 10.04
CA GLY A 224 -1.43 18.07 11.37
C GLY A 224 -2.19 17.31 12.45
N VAL A 225 -3.34 16.72 12.10
CA VAL A 225 -4.25 16.05 13.06
C VAL A 225 -4.14 14.54 12.98
N TYR A 226 -3.94 13.99 11.78
CA TYR A 226 -3.86 12.53 11.55
C TYR A 226 -2.49 12.05 11.04
N PRO A 227 -1.35 12.49 11.63
CA PRO A 227 -0.01 12.17 11.10
C PRO A 227 0.30 10.68 11.09
N THR A 228 -0.34 9.88 11.95
CA THR A 228 -0.19 8.42 12.02
C THR A 228 -1.13 7.67 11.08
N GLY A 229 -2.02 8.38 10.37
CA GLY A 229 -3.04 7.77 9.52
C GLY A 229 -2.45 6.98 8.36
N ASN A 230 -1.53 7.60 7.59
CA ASN A 230 -0.66 6.91 6.64
C ASN A 230 0.41 7.88 6.08
N ILE A 231 1.69 7.49 6.06
CA ILE A 231 2.77 8.36 5.59
C ILE A 231 2.63 8.76 4.10
N PHE A 232 2.11 7.87 3.24
CA PHE A 232 1.90 8.17 1.81
C PHE A 232 0.71 9.10 1.59
N LEU A 233 -0.31 8.99 2.44
CA LEU A 233 -1.46 9.89 2.43
C LEU A 233 -1.07 11.30 2.90
N ASN A 234 -0.22 11.39 3.94
CA ASN A 234 0.37 12.65 4.38
C ASN A 234 1.15 13.31 3.24
N ALA A 235 2.07 12.57 2.61
CA ALA A 235 2.86 13.09 1.49
C ALA A 235 1.97 13.55 0.32
N ALA A 236 0.89 12.82 0.01
CA ALA A 236 -0.06 13.25 -1.01
C ALA A 236 -0.81 14.52 -0.61
N ALA A 237 -1.19 14.66 0.66
CA ALA A 237 -1.83 15.85 1.17
C ALA A 237 -0.89 17.07 1.11
N GLU A 238 0.37 16.90 1.51
CA GLU A 238 1.43 17.92 1.40
C GLU A 238 1.62 18.37 -0.06
N VAL A 239 1.70 17.43 -1.00
CA VAL A 239 1.82 17.71 -2.44
C VAL A 239 0.63 18.52 -2.96
N ASN A 240 -0.60 18.17 -2.57
CA ASN A 240 -1.80 18.90 -2.99
C ASN A 240 -1.91 20.28 -2.31
N ALA A 241 -1.59 20.39 -1.02
CA ALA A 241 -1.55 21.66 -0.31
C ALA A 241 -0.52 22.62 -0.90
N ALA A 242 0.65 22.11 -1.28
CA ALA A 242 1.70 22.91 -1.91
C ALA A 242 1.26 23.56 -3.23
N ASP A 243 0.41 22.90 -4.04
CA ASP A 243 -0.14 23.52 -5.25
C ASP A 243 -0.98 24.75 -4.92
N ILE A 244 -1.87 24.61 -3.94
CA ILE A 244 -2.78 25.68 -3.52
C ILE A 244 -1.95 26.84 -2.96
N LEU A 245 -0.99 26.55 -2.08
CA LEU A 245 -0.09 27.54 -1.51
C LEU A 245 0.76 28.26 -2.57
N SER A 246 1.23 27.53 -3.59
CA SER A 246 1.96 28.14 -4.71
C SER A 246 1.08 29.12 -5.49
N GLY A 247 -0.18 28.77 -5.74
CA GLY A 247 -1.16 29.68 -6.35
C GLY A 247 -1.47 30.91 -5.50
N LEU A 248 -1.34 30.79 -4.17
CA LEU A 248 -1.47 31.90 -3.21
C LEU A 248 -0.17 32.67 -2.98
N THR A 249 0.87 32.45 -3.78
CA THR A 249 2.21 33.07 -3.64
C THR A 249 2.93 32.75 -2.31
N ARG A 250 2.47 31.74 -1.56
CA ARG A 250 3.08 31.24 -0.31
C ARG A 250 4.19 30.22 -0.61
N ARG A 251 5.18 30.66 -1.37
CA ARG A 251 6.23 29.82 -1.96
C ARG A 251 7.04 29.02 -0.94
N GLU A 252 7.50 29.65 0.14
CA GLU A 252 8.35 29.00 1.15
C GLU A 252 7.63 27.83 1.82
N GLU A 253 6.34 27.98 2.07
CA GLU A 253 5.52 26.91 2.66
C GLU A 253 5.31 25.77 1.66
N ALA A 254 5.07 26.07 0.39
CA ALA A 254 4.99 25.06 -0.66
C ALA A 254 6.31 24.28 -0.80
N LEU A 255 7.47 24.95 -0.75
CA LEU A 255 8.79 24.31 -0.77
C LEU A 255 9.00 23.37 0.42
N ALA A 256 8.60 23.81 1.63
CA ALA A 256 8.71 22.99 2.83
C ALA A 256 7.87 21.70 2.74
N LEU A 257 6.62 21.82 2.31
CA LEU A 257 5.71 20.68 2.15
C LEU A 257 6.21 19.69 1.09
N LEU A 258 6.63 20.17 -0.09
CA LEU A 258 7.14 19.27 -1.14
C LEU A 258 8.46 18.60 -0.75
N THR A 259 9.31 19.29 0.01
CA THR A 259 10.55 18.70 0.55
C THR A 259 10.21 17.56 1.52
N SER A 260 9.25 17.78 2.42
CA SER A 260 8.73 16.75 3.34
C SER A 260 8.18 15.54 2.57
N ALA A 261 7.30 15.79 1.60
CA ALA A 261 6.66 14.74 0.81
C ALA A 261 7.67 13.90 0.02
N SER A 262 8.67 14.55 -0.60
CA SER A 262 9.71 13.88 -1.38
C SER A 262 10.56 12.91 -0.55
N ARG A 263 10.77 13.24 0.74
CA ARG A 263 11.51 12.40 1.69
C ARG A 263 10.63 11.26 2.20
N ASN A 264 9.39 11.57 2.59
CA ASN A 264 8.49 10.64 3.27
C ASN A 264 7.91 9.57 2.32
N ALA A 265 7.75 9.89 1.03
CA ALA A 265 7.20 8.97 0.01
C ALA A 265 8.27 8.39 -0.93
N LYS A 266 9.53 8.34 -0.48
CA LYS A 266 10.67 7.87 -1.30
C LYS A 266 10.38 6.52 -1.96
N GLY A 267 10.72 6.39 -3.25
CA GLY A 267 10.49 5.17 -4.03
C GLY A 267 9.07 5.02 -4.57
N THR A 268 8.22 6.05 -4.44
CA THR A 268 6.84 6.03 -4.99
C THR A 268 6.61 7.18 -5.97
N VAL A 269 5.52 7.07 -6.72
CA VAL A 269 5.06 8.12 -7.67
C VAL A 269 4.87 9.48 -7.00
N LEU A 270 4.57 9.53 -5.70
CA LEU A 270 4.39 10.77 -4.95
C LEU A 270 5.71 11.51 -4.73
N ALA A 271 6.80 10.79 -4.46
CA ALA A 271 8.10 11.43 -4.30
C ALA A 271 8.61 12.01 -5.62
N ASP A 272 8.36 11.32 -6.74
CA ASP A 272 8.73 11.82 -8.06
C ASP A 272 7.92 13.05 -8.45
N GLU A 273 6.62 13.04 -8.14
CA GLU A 273 5.75 14.20 -8.32
C GLU A 273 6.18 15.39 -7.44
N ALA A 274 6.48 15.14 -6.16
CA ALA A 274 6.96 16.17 -5.24
C ALA A 274 8.27 16.81 -5.73
N LYS A 275 9.23 15.99 -6.19
CA LYS A 275 10.50 16.48 -6.77
C LYS A 275 10.27 17.32 -8.02
N ARG A 276 9.41 16.86 -8.93
CA ARG A 276 9.06 17.62 -10.14
C ARG A 276 8.52 19.02 -9.79
N ARG A 277 7.64 19.11 -8.80
CA ARG A 277 7.09 20.38 -8.33
C ARG A 277 8.13 21.25 -7.63
N LEU A 278 9.02 20.67 -6.82
CA LEU A 278 10.15 21.39 -6.22
C LEU A 278 11.01 22.07 -7.28
N ASP A 279 11.35 21.34 -8.34
CA ASP A 279 12.18 21.86 -9.42
C ASP A 279 11.47 22.93 -10.25
N SER A 280 10.13 22.87 -10.35
CA SER A 280 9.34 23.95 -10.97
C SER A 280 9.23 25.21 -10.11
N LEU A 281 9.40 25.07 -8.79
CA LEU A 281 9.41 26.22 -7.91
C LEU A 281 10.76 26.90 -7.97
N LYS A 282 11.89 26.19 -7.80
CA LYS A 282 13.25 26.79 -7.79
C LYS A 282 13.48 27.83 -8.89
#